data_AF-A0A5S3YZ71-F1
#
_entry.id   AF-A0A5S3YZ71-F1
#
_cell.length_a   1.000
_cell.length_b   1.000
_cell.length_c   1.000
_cell.angle_alpha   90.00
_cell.angle_beta   90.00
_cell.angle_gamma   90.00
#
_symmetry.space_group_name_H-M   'P 1'
#
loop_
_entity.id
_entity.type
_entity.pdbx_description
1 polymer ?
#
loop_
_entity_poly.entity_id
_entity_poly.type
_entity_poly.pdbx_seq_one_letter_code
_entity_poly.pdbx_strand_id
1 'polypeptide(L)'
;ALEFYLNYGLYIGITGWVCDERRGAELQSLIPLIPDDKLLLETDAPYLLPRSLSPKPKYRRNEPMYIHKVAHTVAQLRGQTIEHIAKLSV
;
A
#
# COMPACT_ATOMS: atom_id res chain seq x y z
N ALA A 1 -16.45 3.68 -5.62
CA ALA A 1 -15.97 2.43 -6.23
C ALA A 1 -15.56 1.38 -5.19
N LEU A 2 -14.75 1.74 -4.17
CA LEU A 2 -14.30 0.80 -3.13
C LEU A 2 -15.43 -0.04 -2.51
N GLU A 3 -16.49 0.61 -2.04
CA GLU A 3 -17.64 -0.08 -1.41
C GLU A 3 -18.28 -1.14 -2.33
N PHE A 4 -18.40 -0.85 -3.63
CA PHE A 4 -18.93 -1.80 -4.59
C PHE A 4 -18.06 -3.07 -4.64
N TYR A 5 -16.73 -2.93 -4.71
CA TYR A 5 -15.82 -4.08 -4.75
C TYR A 5 -15.82 -4.89 -3.45
N LEU A 6 -15.91 -4.20 -2.30
CA LEU A 6 -16.01 -4.85 -0.99
C LEU A 6 -17.32 -5.64 -0.85
N ASN A 7 -18.44 -5.10 -1.34
CA ASN A 7 -19.74 -5.78 -1.34
C ASN A 7 -19.75 -7.06 -2.20
N TYR A 8 -18.88 -7.13 -3.22
CA TYR A 8 -18.66 -8.35 -4.02
C TYR A 8 -17.62 -9.29 -3.40
N GLY A 9 -17.11 -8.98 -2.21
CA GLY A 9 -16.15 -9.82 -1.48
C GLY A 9 -14.72 -9.78 -2.03
N LEU A 10 -14.42 -8.84 -2.93
CA LEU A 10 -13.10 -8.72 -3.56
C LEU A 10 -12.03 -8.21 -2.58
N TYR A 11 -10.80 -8.67 -2.78
CA TYR A 11 -9.61 -8.14 -2.11
C TYR A 11 -9.13 -6.87 -2.82
N ILE A 12 -8.54 -5.96 -2.06
CA ILE A 12 -8.03 -4.68 -2.53
C ILE A 12 -6.51 -4.69 -2.42
N GLY A 13 -5.84 -4.76 -3.57
CA GLY A 13 -4.39 -4.67 -3.68
C GLY A 13 -3.90 -3.22 -3.57
N ILE A 14 -2.92 -2.99 -2.69
CA ILE A 14 -2.31 -1.69 -2.46
C ILE A 14 -0.84 -1.73 -2.85
N THR A 15 -0.47 -0.90 -3.81
CA THR A 15 0.89 -0.77 -4.36
C THR A 15 1.66 0.39 -3.73
N GLY A 16 2.90 0.61 -4.18
CA GLY A 16 3.70 1.80 -3.86
C GLY A 16 3.08 3.14 -4.29
N TRP A 17 1.96 3.15 -5.02
CA TRP A 17 1.20 4.37 -5.30
C TRP A 17 0.74 5.10 -4.03
N VAL A 18 0.40 4.35 -2.98
CA VAL A 18 -0.02 4.93 -1.69
C VAL A 18 1.08 5.81 -1.06
N CYS A 19 2.33 5.59 -1.45
CA CYS A 19 3.48 6.33 -0.98
C CYS A 19 3.76 7.63 -1.76
N ASP A 20 2.97 7.98 -2.78
CA ASP A 20 3.13 9.23 -3.56
C ASP A 20 2.35 10.38 -2.90
N GLU A 21 3.08 11.30 -2.25
CA GLU A 21 2.51 12.47 -1.56
C GLU A 21 1.85 13.50 -2.49
N ARG A 22 2.07 13.43 -3.81
CA ARG A 22 1.51 14.39 -4.79
C ARG A 22 0.24 13.88 -5.45
N ARG A 23 0.11 12.55 -5.61
CA ARG A 23 -0.96 11.92 -6.40
C ARG A 23 -1.75 10.86 -5.63
N GLY A 24 -1.25 10.41 -4.49
CA GLY A 24 -1.84 9.34 -3.70
C GLY A 24 -2.96 9.76 -2.76
N ALA A 25 -3.26 11.06 -2.63
CA ALA A 25 -4.16 11.59 -1.59
C ALA A 25 -5.56 10.93 -1.59
N GLU A 26 -6.16 10.70 -2.76
CA GLU A 26 -7.45 10.01 -2.86
C GLU A 26 -7.36 8.54 -2.45
N LEU A 27 -6.30 7.84 -2.83
CA LEU A 27 -6.08 6.46 -2.37
C LEU A 27 -5.86 6.43 -0.85
N GLN A 28 -5.05 7.34 -0.32
CA GLN A 28 -4.69 7.42 1.09
C GLN A 28 -5.93 7.62 1.97
N SER A 29 -6.90 8.44 1.55
CA SER A 29 -8.14 8.65 2.31
C SER A 29 -9.05 7.42 2.35
N LEU A 30 -8.89 6.49 1.40
CA LEU A 30 -9.65 5.24 1.34
C LEU A 30 -9.01 4.10 2.14
N ILE A 31 -7.70 4.15 2.42
CA ILE A 31 -6.98 3.09 3.14
C ILE A 31 -7.62 2.69 4.48
N PRO A 32 -8.09 3.63 5.34
CA PRO A 32 -8.73 3.27 6.60
C PRO A 32 -10.06 2.53 6.44
N LEU A 33 -10.68 2.60 5.27
CA LEU A 33 -11.99 1.99 4.98
C LEU A 33 -11.89 0.54 4.51
N ILE A 34 -10.69 0.06 4.19
CA ILE A 34 -10.47 -1.32 3.72
C ILE A 34 -10.47 -2.26 4.94
N PRO A 35 -11.35 -3.29 4.98
CA PRO A 35 -11.35 -4.29 6.04
C PRO A 35 -10.05 -5.08 6.11
N ASP A 36 -9.71 -5.56 7.32
CA ASP A 36 -8.49 -6.32 7.59
C ASP A 36 -8.37 -7.58 6.71
N ASP A 37 -9.48 -8.29 6.51
CA ASP A 37 -9.57 -9.52 5.72
C ASP A 37 -9.67 -9.29 4.20
N LYS A 38 -9.57 -8.03 3.76
CA LYS A 38 -9.66 -7.62 2.35
C LYS A 38 -8.46 -6.83 1.86
N LEU A 39 -7.46 -6.59 2.71
CA LEU A 39 -6.26 -5.84 2.36
C LEU A 39 -5.15 -6.77 1.85
N LEU A 40 -4.61 -6.48 0.65
CA LEU A 40 -3.39 -7.10 0.14
C LEU A 40 -2.34 -6.04 -0.15
N LEU A 41 -1.07 -6.33 0.16
CA LEU A 41 0.05 -5.46 -0.16
C LEU A 41 0.85 -6.02 -1.33
N GLU A 42 1.22 -5.15 -2.25
CA GLU A 42 2.03 -5.51 -3.41
C GLU A 42 3.00 -4.39 -3.79
N THR A 43 3.99 -4.73 -4.61
CA THR A 43 4.95 -3.72 -5.13
C THR A 43 4.62 -3.28 -6.54
N ASP A 44 4.01 -4.15 -7.34
CA ASP A 44 3.93 -4.02 -8.81
C ASP A 44 5.31 -3.80 -9.46
N ALA A 45 6.36 -4.39 -8.88
CA ALA A 45 7.71 -4.31 -9.44
C ALA A 45 7.72 -4.87 -10.87
N PRO A 46 8.35 -4.17 -11.84
CA PRO A 46 9.35 -3.11 -11.66
C PRO A 46 8.81 -1.67 -11.55
N TYR A 47 7.49 -1.48 -11.50
CA TYR A 47 6.81 -0.18 -11.52
C TYR A 47 6.52 0.35 -10.11
N LEU A 48 5.98 1.57 -10.03
CA LEU A 48 5.43 2.14 -8.79
C LEU A 48 6.41 2.20 -7.61
N LEU A 49 7.68 2.54 -7.87
CA LEU A 49 8.69 2.75 -6.83
C LEU A 49 8.16 3.75 -5.78
N PRO A 50 8.08 3.37 -4.49
CA PRO A 50 7.61 4.25 -3.43
C PRO A 50 8.34 5.60 -3.44
N ARG A 51 7.58 6.69 -3.61
CA ARG A 51 8.16 8.02 -3.80
C ARG A 51 8.91 8.53 -2.57
N SER A 52 8.43 8.12 -1.40
CA SER A 52 8.99 8.39 -0.06
C SER A 52 10.21 7.53 0.30
N LEU A 53 10.70 6.67 -0.62
CA LEU A 53 11.93 5.92 -0.44
C LEU A 53 13.15 6.86 -0.49
N SER A 54 14.04 6.73 0.51
CA SER A 54 15.29 7.50 0.61
C SER A 54 16.39 6.61 1.23
N PRO A 55 17.57 6.49 0.60
CA PRO A 55 17.93 7.00 -0.73
C PRO A 55 17.14 6.29 -1.85
N LYS A 56 16.98 6.94 -3.00
CA LYS A 56 16.36 6.29 -4.18
C LYS A 56 17.37 5.37 -4.87
N PRO A 57 16.95 4.17 -5.34
CA PRO A 57 17.82 3.30 -6.13
C PRO A 57 18.28 4.00 -7.42
N LYS A 58 19.50 3.70 -7.84
CA LYS A 58 20.19 4.35 -8.97
C LYS A 58 19.34 4.38 -10.26
N TYR A 59 18.71 3.25 -10.58
CA TYR A 59 17.90 3.10 -11.80
C TYR A 59 16.41 3.38 -11.59
N ARG A 60 16.01 3.81 -10.38
CA ARG A 60 14.61 4.06 -10.00
C ARG A 60 13.66 2.89 -10.30
N ARG A 61 14.20 1.67 -10.39
CA ARG A 61 13.47 0.43 -10.55
C ARG A 61 12.88 0.03 -9.20
N ASN A 62 11.60 -0.29 -9.16
CA ASN A 62 11.00 -0.89 -7.98
C ASN A 62 11.34 -2.37 -7.91
N GLU A 63 11.39 -2.90 -6.70
CA GLU A 63 11.74 -4.29 -6.41
C GLU A 63 10.89 -4.80 -5.23
N PRO A 64 10.62 -6.11 -5.15
CA PRO A 64 9.82 -6.68 -4.07
C PRO A 64 10.32 -6.32 -2.67
N MET A 65 11.64 -6.14 -2.48
CA MET A 65 12.22 -5.76 -1.19
C MET A 65 11.71 -4.41 -0.65
N TYR A 66 11.14 -3.54 -1.50
CA TYR A 66 10.58 -2.26 -1.08
C TYR A 66 9.14 -2.35 -0.55
N ILE A 67 8.55 -3.56 -0.45
CA ILE A 67 7.21 -3.78 0.11
C ILE A 67 7.03 -3.20 1.51
N HIS A 68 8.10 -3.22 2.33
CA HIS A 68 8.09 -2.65 3.67
C HIS A 68 7.66 -1.17 3.68
N LYS A 69 7.95 -0.42 2.60
CA LYS A 69 7.57 0.98 2.51
C LYS A 69 6.06 1.15 2.31
N VAL A 70 5.44 0.28 1.51
CA VAL A 70 3.98 0.21 1.33
C VAL A 70 3.33 -0.12 2.68
N ALA A 71 3.82 -1.17 3.33
CA ALA A 71 3.30 -1.62 4.62
C ALA A 71 3.40 -0.52 5.70
N HIS A 72 4.52 0.20 5.80
CA HIS A 72 4.66 1.33 6.72
C HIS A 72 3.68 2.46 6.43
N THR A 73 3.49 2.84 5.17
CA THR A 73 2.53 3.89 4.81
C THR A 73 1.11 3.46 5.15
N VAL A 74 0.73 2.22 4.86
CA VAL A 74 -0.60 1.69 5.23
C VAL A 74 -0.79 1.66 6.74
N ALA A 75 0.20 1.19 7.51
CA ALA A 75 0.17 1.18 8.97
C ALA A 75 -0.07 2.60 9.54
N GLN A 76 0.65 3.60 9.03
CA GLN A 76 0.48 5.00 9.41
C GLN A 76 -0.93 5.53 9.12
N LEU A 77 -1.46 5.25 7.92
CA LEU A 77 -2.79 5.71 7.52
C LEU A 77 -3.91 5.06 8.35
N ARG A 78 -3.72 3.80 8.76
CA ARG A 78 -4.70 3.06 9.59
C ARG A 78 -4.52 3.26 11.10
N GLY A 79 -3.46 3.96 11.54
CA GLY A 79 -3.13 4.07 12.96
C GLY A 79 -2.79 2.72 13.61
N GLN A 80 -2.25 1.78 12.84
CA GLN A 80 -1.93 0.42 13.27
C GLN A 80 -0.41 0.20 13.30
N THR A 81 0.06 -0.85 13.98
CA THR A 81 1.49 -1.20 13.96
C THR A 81 1.86 -1.94 12.67
N ILE A 82 3.14 -1.90 12.30
CA ILE A 82 3.62 -2.61 11.12
C ILE A 82 3.47 -4.12 11.27
N GLU A 83 3.62 -4.64 12.49
CA GLU A 83 3.46 -6.05 12.83
C GLU A 83 2.00 -6.49 12.68
N HIS A 84 1.03 -5.61 12.96
CA HIS A 84 -0.38 -5.90 12.70
C HIS A 84 -0.61 -6.02 11.20
N ILE A 85 -0.19 -5.02 10.42
CA ILE A 85 -0.33 -5.02 8.96
C ILE A 85 0.31 -6.25 8.33
N ALA A 86 1.50 -6.64 8.77
CA ALA A 86 2.23 -7.80 8.26
C ALA A 86 1.52 -9.14 8.55
N LYS A 87 0.64 -9.20 9.56
CA LYS A 87 -0.17 -10.40 9.86
C LYS A 87 -1.44 -10.50 9.03
N LEU A 88 -1.94 -9.38 8.50
CA LEU A 88 -3.16 -9.34 7.70
C LEU A 88 -2.95 -9.83 6.27
N SER A 89 -1.89 -9.32 5.65
CA SER A 89 -1.58 -9.58 4.24
C SER A 89 -0.63 -10.78 4.16
N VAL A 90 -1.19 -11.96 3.90
CA VAL A 90 -0.45 -13.19 3.53
C VAL A 90 -0.74 -13.54 2.07
#